data_AF-A0AAD4KLR2-F1
#
_entry.id   AF-A0AAD4KLR2-F1
#
_cell.length_a   1.000
_cell.length_b   1.000
_cell.length_c   1.000
_cell.angle_alpha   90.00
_cell.angle_beta   90.00
_cell.angle_gamma   90.00
#
_symmetry.space_group_name_H-M   'P 1'
#
loop_
_entity.id
_entity.type
_entity.pdbx_description
1 polymer ?
#
loop_
_entity_poly.entity_id
_entity_poly.type
_entity_poly.pdbx_seq_one_letter_code
_entity_poly.pdbx_strand_id
1 'polypeptide(L)'
;MADRNSDQVEKIATQQALSLPEIVGEIFHWINQDNNIRTYDGAGDWLYDRDPAKFYYYGKLGVLFRCCMVNRLWHQEALRFIWERVDAQITTCFKGINDPSRAQIYAHIIKRANMRTLHEEDSTNDFYLRFHGVVFSKLEWLRLFCPFSSTLVPTVRFPNLRIVEFDPDYGEYNPNHDNYVRQDQWDRVFEQIPKLFPTIETVKFVDGARVWPGALARFGKSLPCLKKFETEMVVESTETS
;
A
#
# COMPACT_ATOMS: atom_id res chain seq x y z
N MET A 1 48.65 -17.86 23.25
CA MET A 1 47.49 -18.20 24.10
C MET A 1 46.69 -16.97 24.55
N ALA A 2 46.85 -15.80 23.91
CA ALA A 2 46.16 -14.55 24.29
C ALA A 2 44.93 -14.20 23.43
N ASP A 3 44.77 -14.79 22.23
CA ASP A 3 43.67 -14.42 21.30
C ASP A 3 42.28 -14.95 21.66
N ARG A 4 42.16 -15.98 22.50
CA ARG A 4 40.82 -16.54 22.81
C ARG A 4 39.97 -15.63 23.70
N ASN A 5 40.59 -14.75 24.49
CA ASN A 5 39.86 -13.89 25.42
C ASN A 5 39.36 -12.60 24.75
N SER A 6 40.08 -12.05 23.76
CA SER A 6 39.60 -10.87 23.01
C SER A 6 38.39 -11.22 22.15
N ASP A 7 38.45 -12.34 21.42
CA ASP A 7 37.35 -12.80 20.56
C ASP A 7 36.06 -13.12 21.35
N GLN A 8 36.21 -13.55 22.61
CA GLN A 8 35.08 -13.91 23.45
C GLN A 8 34.44 -12.67 24.11
N VAL A 9 35.25 -11.67 24.49
CA VAL A 9 34.77 -10.38 25.01
C VAL A 9 34.14 -9.52 23.89
N GLU A 10 34.72 -9.51 22.70
CA GLU A 10 34.22 -8.77 21.54
C GLU A 10 32.88 -9.34 21.01
N LYS A 11 32.72 -10.67 21.06
CA LYS A 11 31.42 -11.32 20.82
C LYS A 11 30.35 -10.86 21.81
N ILE A 12 30.70 -10.69 23.08
CA ILE A 12 29.76 -10.25 24.12
C ILE A 12 29.38 -8.77 23.93
N ALA A 13 30.37 -7.90 23.69
CA ALA A 13 30.13 -6.47 23.48
C ALA A 13 29.27 -6.21 22.22
N THR A 14 29.57 -6.90 21.12
CA THR A 14 28.79 -6.78 19.87
C THR A 14 27.38 -7.30 20.05
N GLN A 15 27.20 -8.47 20.69
CA GLN A 15 25.86 -9.01 20.97
C GLN A 15 25.05 -8.12 21.90
N GLN A 16 25.70 -7.50 22.90
CA GLN A 16 25.07 -6.53 23.78
C GLN A 16 24.65 -5.27 23.01
N ALA A 17 25.53 -4.71 22.17
CA ALA A 17 25.22 -3.55 21.35
C ALA A 17 24.03 -3.82 20.40
N LEU A 18 23.99 -4.98 19.73
CA LEU A 18 22.89 -5.39 18.84
C LEU A 18 21.60 -5.76 19.59
N SER A 19 21.60 -5.70 20.92
CA SER A 19 20.43 -5.86 21.78
C SER A 19 19.91 -4.52 22.32
N LEU A 20 20.58 -3.40 22.02
CA LEU A 20 20.15 -2.06 22.42
C LEU A 20 19.11 -1.51 21.42
N PRO A 21 17.91 -1.09 21.88
CA PRO A 21 16.87 -0.55 21.01
C PRO A 21 17.34 0.63 20.15
N GLU A 22 18.21 1.48 20.68
CA GLU A 22 18.73 2.67 19.99
C GLU A 22 19.61 2.29 18.81
N ILE A 23 20.51 1.31 19.02
CA ILE A 23 21.39 0.81 17.96
C ILE A 23 20.58 0.07 16.90
N VAL A 24 19.64 -0.78 17.32
CA VAL A 24 18.78 -1.53 16.40
C VAL A 24 17.91 -0.57 15.59
N GLY A 25 17.27 0.41 16.23
CA GLY A 25 16.46 1.43 15.55
C GLY A 25 17.25 2.15 14.47
N GLU A 26 18.51 2.51 14.75
CA GLU A 26 19.36 3.19 13.78
C GLU A 26 19.75 2.27 12.61
N ILE A 27 20.09 1.00 12.87
CA ILE A 27 20.32 0.01 11.81
C ILE A 27 19.12 -0.07 10.86
N PHE A 28 17.90 -0.14 11.40
CA PHE A 28 16.70 -0.19 10.56
C PHE A 28 16.42 1.12 9.83
N HIS A 29 16.75 2.27 10.41
CA HIS A 29 16.69 3.56 9.73
C HIS A 29 17.57 3.56 8.47
N TRP A 30 18.81 3.08 8.58
CA TRP A 30 19.73 2.91 7.45
C TRP A 30 19.20 1.92 6.40
N ILE A 31 18.72 0.74 6.82
CA ILE A 31 18.09 -0.24 5.91
C ILE A 31 16.89 0.39 5.19
N ASN A 32 16.13 1.27 5.86
CA ASN A 32 14.97 1.90 5.27
C ASN A 32 15.32 2.96 4.23
N GLN A 33 16.41 3.71 4.44
CA GLN A 33 16.92 4.74 3.53
C GLN A 33 17.74 4.19 2.36
N ASP A 34 18.19 2.94 2.45
CA ASP A 34 18.97 2.30 1.40
C ASP A 34 18.11 2.01 0.16
N ASN A 35 18.08 3.00 -0.74
CA ASN A 35 17.45 2.90 -2.05
C ASN A 35 18.36 2.18 -3.09
N ASN A 36 19.62 1.85 -2.74
CA ASN A 36 20.53 1.10 -3.61
C ASN A 36 20.24 -0.40 -3.55
N ILE A 37 19.70 -0.89 -2.44
CA ILE A 37 19.00 -2.17 -2.38
C ILE A 37 17.73 -1.99 -3.20
N ARG A 38 17.80 -2.26 -4.51
CA ARG A 38 16.69 -2.10 -5.47
C ARG A 38 15.37 -2.59 -4.85
N THR A 39 14.60 -1.65 -4.31
CA THR A 39 13.16 -1.75 -4.32
C THR A 39 12.83 -1.57 -5.78
N TYR A 40 12.33 -2.61 -6.44
CA TYR A 40 11.64 -2.40 -7.71
C TYR A 40 10.37 -1.60 -7.38
N ASP A 41 10.56 -0.30 -7.18
CA ASP A 41 9.53 0.74 -7.17
C ASP A 41 9.19 0.98 -8.64
N GLY A 42 8.12 0.36 -9.13
CA GLY A 42 7.62 0.64 -10.47
C GLY A 42 6.93 -0.55 -11.11
N ALA A 43 5.63 -0.37 -11.34
CA ALA A 43 4.80 -1.01 -12.33
C ALA A 43 5.48 -1.99 -13.33
N GLY A 44 4.89 -3.18 -13.46
CA GLY A 44 4.60 -3.67 -14.81
C GLY A 44 5.40 -4.84 -15.39
N ASP A 45 6.46 -5.37 -14.75
CA ASP A 45 7.30 -6.37 -15.44
C ASP A 45 7.30 -7.76 -14.76
N TRP A 46 6.30 -8.54 -15.15
CA TRP A 46 6.27 -10.01 -15.27
C TRP A 46 6.69 -10.87 -14.07
N LEU A 47 5.66 -11.26 -13.32
CA LEU A 47 5.57 -12.44 -12.44
C LEU A 47 5.82 -13.80 -13.13
N TYR A 48 6.35 -13.85 -14.36
CA TYR A 48 6.32 -15.07 -15.18
C TYR A 48 7.67 -15.65 -15.61
N ASP A 49 8.84 -15.04 -15.34
CA ASP A 49 10.07 -15.66 -15.86
C ASP A 49 11.37 -15.43 -15.07
N ARG A 50 11.28 -15.12 -13.77
CA ARG A 50 12.49 -15.04 -12.92
C ARG A 50 12.31 -15.79 -11.62
N ASP A 51 13.30 -16.62 -11.31
CA ASP A 51 13.41 -17.41 -10.07
C ASP A 51 13.10 -16.54 -8.83
N PRO A 52 11.91 -16.70 -8.23
CA PRO A 52 11.48 -15.90 -7.10
C PRO A 52 12.50 -15.97 -5.95
N ALA A 53 13.18 -17.10 -5.80
CA ALA A 53 14.13 -17.33 -4.71
C ALA A 53 15.31 -16.36 -4.72
N LYS A 54 15.73 -15.83 -5.89
CA LYS A 54 16.85 -14.89 -5.98
C LYS A 54 16.47 -13.46 -5.64
N PHE A 55 15.24 -13.05 -5.94
CA PHE A 55 14.76 -11.66 -5.73
C PHE A 55 14.33 -11.40 -4.28
N TYR A 56 13.72 -12.39 -3.63
CA TYR A 56 13.34 -12.27 -2.22
C TYR A 56 14.53 -12.27 -1.27
N TYR A 57 15.71 -12.73 -1.67
CA TYR A 57 16.86 -12.83 -0.77
C TYR A 57 17.67 -11.53 -0.66
N TYR A 58 17.86 -10.75 -1.72
CA TYR A 58 18.77 -9.60 -1.66
C TYR A 58 18.09 -8.23 -1.65
N GLY A 59 16.76 -8.17 -1.86
CA GLY A 59 15.98 -6.92 -1.74
C GLY A 59 15.74 -6.49 -0.29
N LYS A 60 15.27 -5.26 -0.11
CA LYS A 60 15.02 -4.64 1.21
C LYS A 60 14.07 -5.49 2.07
N LEU A 61 12.96 -5.95 1.48
CA LEU A 61 12.05 -6.88 2.16
C LEU A 61 12.74 -8.18 2.60
N GLY A 62 13.63 -8.72 1.77
CA GLY A 62 14.41 -9.91 2.11
C GLY A 62 15.32 -9.73 3.31
N VAL A 63 16.00 -8.58 3.38
CA VAL A 63 16.81 -8.18 4.53
C VAL A 63 15.93 -8.09 5.78
N LEU A 64 14.80 -7.38 5.70
CA LEU A 64 13.87 -7.23 6.83
C LEU A 64 13.30 -8.58 7.32
N PHE A 65 12.95 -9.50 6.41
CA PHE A 65 12.51 -10.85 6.79
C PHE A 65 13.58 -11.65 7.53
N ARG A 66 14.86 -11.52 7.17
CA ARG A 66 15.95 -12.13 7.94
C ARG A 66 16.13 -11.48 9.29
N CYS A 67 15.99 -10.16 9.37
CA CYS A 67 16.01 -9.44 10.63
C CYS A 67 14.92 -9.94 11.59
N CYS A 68 13.75 -10.33 11.07
CA CYS A 68 12.69 -10.96 11.88
C CYS A 68 13.13 -12.24 12.62
N MET A 69 14.17 -12.93 12.15
CA MET A 69 14.62 -14.21 12.69
C MET A 69 15.73 -14.08 13.74
N VAL A 70 16.26 -12.88 13.98
CA VAL A 70 17.44 -12.67 14.85
C VAL A 70 17.07 -12.82 16.32
N ASN A 71 16.18 -11.96 16.82
CA ASN A 71 15.66 -11.99 18.18
C ASN A 71 14.35 -11.17 18.27
N ARG A 72 13.72 -11.14 19.44
CA ARG A 72 12.43 -10.44 19.64
C ARG A 72 12.49 -8.95 19.33
N LEU A 73 13.57 -8.26 19.68
CA LEU A 73 13.73 -6.82 19.43
C LEU A 73 13.81 -6.56 17.91
N TRP A 74 14.67 -7.29 17.21
CA TRP A 74 14.82 -7.19 15.76
C TRP A 74 13.53 -7.56 15.02
N HIS A 75 12.81 -8.56 15.51
CA HIS A 75 11.51 -8.93 14.98
C HIS A 75 10.48 -7.80 15.09
N GLN A 76 10.40 -7.14 16.24
CA GLN A 76 9.46 -6.04 16.43
C GLN A 76 9.79 -4.83 15.55
N GLU A 77 11.07 -4.47 15.42
CA GLU A 77 11.47 -3.37 14.55
C GLU A 77 11.33 -3.73 13.07
N ALA A 78 11.78 -4.91 12.63
CA ALA A 78 11.63 -5.34 11.24
C ALA A 78 10.16 -5.36 10.79
N LEU A 79 9.26 -5.89 11.63
CA LEU A 79 7.84 -5.89 11.32
C LEU A 79 7.28 -4.49 11.10
N ARG A 80 7.75 -3.47 11.83
CA ARG A 80 7.31 -2.10 11.61
C ARG A 80 7.63 -1.64 10.20
N PHE A 81 8.86 -1.84 9.74
CA PHE A 81 9.29 -1.44 8.40
C PHE A 81 8.66 -2.28 7.28
N ILE A 82 8.43 -3.58 7.51
CA ILE A 82 7.76 -4.45 6.53
C ILE A 82 6.32 -3.98 6.30
N TRP A 83 5.61 -3.58 7.35
CA TRP A 83 4.18 -3.26 7.28
C TRP A 83 3.87 -1.77 7.17
N GLU A 84 4.81 -0.86 7.45
CA GLU A 84 4.55 0.59 7.40
C GLU A 84 4.11 1.06 6.01
N ARG A 85 4.71 0.50 4.96
CA ARG A 85 4.36 0.74 3.57
C ARG A 85 4.13 -0.59 2.86
N VAL A 86 2.90 -0.79 2.41
CA VAL A 86 2.49 -2.01 1.71
C VAL A 86 2.33 -1.71 0.22
N ASP A 87 3.33 -2.11 -0.57
CA ASP A 87 3.33 -1.89 -2.03
C ASP A 87 2.45 -2.91 -2.78
N ALA A 88 2.14 -4.05 -2.17
CA ALA A 88 1.17 -4.99 -2.71
C ALA A 88 -0.27 -4.61 -2.30
N GLN A 89 -1.27 -5.23 -2.93
CA GLN A 89 -2.66 -5.06 -2.54
C GLN A 89 -2.87 -5.52 -1.09
N ILE A 90 -3.50 -4.69 -0.24
CA ILE A 90 -3.74 -5.03 1.18
C ILE A 90 -4.49 -6.36 1.33
N THR A 91 -5.38 -6.67 0.39
CA THR A 91 -6.11 -7.95 0.34
C THR A 91 -5.21 -9.16 0.25
N THR A 92 -4.17 -9.06 -0.58
CA THR A 92 -3.15 -10.09 -0.77
C THR A 92 -2.28 -10.21 0.46
N CYS A 93 -1.87 -9.09 1.07
CA CYS A 93 -1.03 -9.11 2.27
C CYS A 93 -1.73 -9.71 3.48
N PHE A 94 -3.04 -9.52 3.60
CA PHE A 94 -3.84 -10.10 4.69
C PHE A 94 -4.35 -11.51 4.36
N LYS A 95 -4.02 -12.07 3.19
CA LYS A 95 -4.39 -13.43 2.83
C LYS A 95 -3.77 -14.43 3.81
N GLY A 96 -4.61 -15.27 4.42
CA GLY A 96 -4.20 -16.25 5.44
C GLY A 96 -4.05 -15.67 6.86
N ILE A 97 -4.40 -14.39 7.07
CA ILE A 97 -4.56 -13.82 8.41
C ILE A 97 -6.03 -13.95 8.82
N ASN A 98 -6.38 -15.11 9.37
CA ASN A 98 -7.76 -15.44 9.72
C ASN A 98 -8.17 -14.97 11.13
N ASP A 99 -7.20 -14.65 12.00
CA ASP A 99 -7.46 -14.08 13.33
C ASP A 99 -7.60 -12.56 13.24
N PRO A 100 -8.78 -11.98 13.57
CA PRO A 100 -9.00 -10.55 13.56
C PRO A 100 -8.06 -9.77 14.48
N SER A 101 -7.66 -10.34 15.63
CA SER A 101 -6.75 -9.68 16.57
C SER A 101 -5.37 -9.52 15.95
N ARG A 102 -4.90 -10.57 15.25
CA ARG A 102 -3.64 -10.53 14.50
C ARG A 102 -3.70 -9.56 13.32
N ALA A 103 -4.82 -9.53 12.58
CA ALA A 103 -5.04 -8.55 11.52
C ALA A 103 -4.97 -7.12 12.06
N GLN A 104 -5.59 -6.85 13.21
CA GLN A 104 -5.59 -5.53 13.83
C GLN A 104 -4.20 -5.06 14.25
N ILE A 105 -3.31 -5.96 14.70
CA ILE A 105 -1.91 -5.62 15.01
C ILE A 105 -1.21 -5.05 13.78
N TYR A 106 -1.30 -5.72 12.63
CA TYR A 106 -0.66 -5.27 11.39
C TYR A 106 -1.34 -4.01 10.83
N ALA A 107 -2.67 -3.95 10.86
CA ALA A 107 -3.42 -2.78 10.42
C ALA A 107 -3.06 -1.49 11.19
N HIS A 108 -2.66 -1.61 12.46
CA HIS A 108 -2.20 -0.49 13.28
C HIS A 108 -0.80 0.04 12.91
N ILE A 109 -0.04 -0.69 12.10
CA ILE A 109 1.31 -0.30 11.66
C ILE A 109 1.26 0.41 10.30
N ILE A 110 0.36 -0.02 9.42
CA ILE A 110 0.28 0.45 8.03
C ILE A 110 -0.04 1.95 7.98
N LYS A 111 0.83 2.71 7.31
CA LYS A 111 0.65 4.13 7.00
C LYS A 111 0.28 4.37 5.55
N ARG A 112 0.79 3.52 4.65
CA ARG A 112 0.56 3.60 3.20
C ARG A 112 0.19 2.24 2.65
N ALA A 113 -0.82 2.21 1.79
CA ALA A 113 -1.33 0.97 1.24
C ALA A 113 -1.92 1.13 -0.16
N ASN A 114 -1.99 0.00 -0.84
CA ASN A 114 -2.59 -0.16 -2.15
C ASN A 114 -3.86 -1.02 -2.03
N MET A 115 -4.95 -0.60 -2.65
CA MET A 115 -6.22 -1.33 -2.68
C MET A 115 -6.82 -1.27 -4.09
N ARG A 116 -7.65 -2.24 -4.44
CA ARG A 116 -8.36 -2.30 -5.72
C ARG A 116 -9.86 -2.16 -5.49
N THR A 117 -10.56 -1.48 -6.38
CA THR A 117 -12.02 -1.55 -6.44
C THR A 117 -12.48 -2.97 -6.79
N LEU A 118 -13.73 -3.31 -6.47
CA LEU A 118 -14.28 -4.65 -6.68
C LEU A 118 -15.35 -4.61 -7.77
N HIS A 119 -15.57 -5.74 -8.42
CA HIS A 119 -16.80 -5.97 -9.17
C HIS A 119 -17.97 -6.13 -8.19
N GLU A 120 -19.19 -5.82 -8.63
CA GLU A 120 -20.38 -6.00 -7.81
C GLU A 120 -20.57 -7.46 -7.38
N GLU A 121 -20.15 -8.42 -8.22
CA GLU A 121 -20.20 -9.86 -7.95
C GLU A 121 -19.21 -10.30 -6.86
N ASP A 122 -18.07 -9.62 -6.74
CA ASP A 122 -17.02 -9.91 -5.74
C ASP A 122 -17.36 -9.39 -4.33
N SER A 123 -18.47 -8.66 -4.20
CA SER A 123 -18.84 -7.95 -2.97
C SER A 123 -19.21 -8.86 -1.80
N THR A 124 -19.30 -10.18 -1.97
CA THR A 124 -20.08 -11.01 -1.04
C THR A 124 -19.34 -12.01 -0.15
N ASN A 125 -18.02 -12.24 -0.21
CA ASN A 125 -17.44 -13.17 0.79
C ASN A 125 -16.04 -12.88 1.34
N ASP A 126 -14.96 -12.97 0.55
CA ASP A 126 -13.61 -13.03 1.19
C ASP A 126 -13.08 -11.66 1.66
N PHE A 127 -13.35 -10.59 0.89
CA PHE A 127 -12.85 -9.24 1.24
C PHE A 127 -13.49 -8.72 2.52
N TYR A 128 -14.82 -8.69 2.56
CA TYR A 128 -15.57 -8.08 3.66
C TYR A 128 -15.35 -8.84 4.96
N LEU A 129 -15.36 -10.17 4.92
CA LEU A 129 -15.10 -10.98 6.13
C LEU A 129 -13.70 -10.73 6.69
N ARG A 130 -12.70 -10.53 5.83
CA ARG A 130 -11.30 -10.34 6.26
C ARG A 130 -11.05 -9.00 6.96
N PHE A 131 -11.74 -7.94 6.54
CA PHE A 131 -11.56 -6.60 7.11
C PHE A 131 -12.70 -6.17 8.03
N HIS A 132 -13.70 -7.02 8.25
CA HIS A 132 -14.78 -6.74 9.17
C HIS A 132 -14.23 -6.51 10.60
N GLY A 133 -14.45 -5.30 11.12
CA GLY A 133 -13.97 -4.90 12.45
C GLY A 133 -12.50 -4.47 12.51
N VAL A 134 -11.75 -4.52 11.40
CA VAL A 134 -10.36 -4.06 11.35
C VAL A 134 -10.31 -2.55 11.06
N VAL A 135 -9.52 -1.83 11.85
CA VAL A 135 -9.33 -0.38 11.72
C VAL A 135 -7.87 -0.08 11.40
N PHE A 136 -7.60 0.62 10.30
CA PHE A 136 -6.25 1.05 9.94
C PHE A 136 -6.01 2.45 10.50
N SER A 137 -5.74 2.51 11.80
CA SER A 137 -5.69 3.77 12.54
C SER A 137 -4.49 4.67 12.19
N LYS A 138 -3.48 4.19 11.47
CA LYS A 138 -2.32 5.01 11.06
C LYS A 138 -2.24 5.24 9.56
N LEU A 139 -3.17 4.67 8.80
CA LEU A 139 -3.18 4.78 7.35
C LEU A 139 -3.59 6.19 6.95
N GLU A 140 -2.67 6.90 6.31
CA GLU A 140 -2.79 8.30 5.91
C GLU A 140 -2.84 8.48 4.39
N TRP A 141 -2.36 7.48 3.65
CA TRP A 141 -2.26 7.49 2.19
C TRP A 141 -2.75 6.16 1.63
N LEU A 142 -3.58 6.23 0.59
CA LEU A 142 -4.15 5.09 -0.12
C LEU A 142 -4.02 5.31 -1.61
N ARG A 143 -3.42 4.35 -2.33
CA ARG A 143 -3.63 4.23 -3.77
C ARG A 143 -4.76 3.25 -4.05
N LEU A 144 -5.76 3.72 -4.77
CA LEU A 144 -6.91 2.95 -5.21
C LEU A 144 -6.77 2.64 -6.70
N PHE A 145 -6.51 1.37 -7.01
CA PHE A 145 -6.54 0.83 -8.36
C PHE A 145 -7.98 0.65 -8.80
N CYS A 146 -8.32 1.26 -9.92
CA CYS A 146 -9.65 1.25 -10.49
C CYS A 146 -9.55 0.61 -11.89
N PRO A 147 -9.59 -0.72 -12.01
CA PRO A 147 -9.64 -1.38 -13.32
C PRO A 147 -11.05 -1.31 -13.93
N PHE A 148 -11.17 -1.59 -15.23
CA PHE A 148 -12.46 -1.64 -15.93
C PHE A 148 -13.50 -2.50 -15.20
N SER A 149 -14.73 -1.99 -15.12
CA SER A 149 -15.90 -2.66 -14.53
C SER A 149 -15.82 -2.98 -13.03
N SER A 150 -14.76 -2.58 -12.33
CA SER A 150 -14.69 -2.62 -10.87
C SER A 150 -15.02 -1.23 -10.28
N THR A 151 -16.27 -1.00 -9.90
CA THR A 151 -16.72 0.31 -9.39
C THR A 151 -16.93 0.35 -7.88
N LEU A 152 -16.97 -0.79 -7.20
CA LEU A 152 -17.25 -0.84 -5.77
C LEU A 152 -15.98 -0.51 -4.98
N VAL A 153 -16.01 0.54 -4.17
CA VAL A 153 -14.90 0.89 -3.28
C VAL A 153 -15.04 0.06 -2.00
N PRO A 154 -14.04 -0.75 -1.62
CA PRO A 154 -14.18 -1.62 -0.46
C PRO A 154 -14.40 -0.83 0.83
N THR A 155 -15.36 -1.30 1.63
CA THR A 155 -15.73 -0.63 2.88
C THR A 155 -14.77 -1.03 4.00
N VAL A 156 -13.74 -0.23 4.23
CA VAL A 156 -12.75 -0.42 5.29
C VAL A 156 -12.59 0.86 6.10
N ARG A 157 -12.32 0.74 7.41
CA ARG A 157 -12.21 1.90 8.31
C ARG A 157 -10.81 2.50 8.29
N PHE A 158 -10.69 3.64 7.62
CA PHE A 158 -9.46 4.44 7.52
C PHE A 158 -9.63 5.84 8.15
N PRO A 159 -9.72 5.94 9.49
CA PRO A 159 -10.13 7.18 10.16
C PRO A 159 -9.18 8.36 9.97
N ASN A 160 -7.92 8.10 9.59
CA ASN A 160 -6.89 9.11 9.42
C ASN A 160 -6.42 9.22 7.96
N LEU A 161 -7.20 8.68 7.00
CA LEU A 161 -6.88 8.78 5.59
C LEU A 161 -6.98 10.23 5.13
N ARG A 162 -5.88 10.75 4.57
CA ARG A 162 -5.79 12.14 4.10
C ARG A 162 -5.50 12.24 2.61
N ILE A 163 -4.85 11.23 2.03
CA ILE A 163 -4.43 11.25 0.62
C ILE A 163 -5.01 10.04 -0.10
N VAL A 164 -5.74 10.28 -1.18
CA VAL A 164 -6.15 9.23 -2.11
C VAL A 164 -5.52 9.48 -3.47
N GLU A 165 -4.80 8.48 -3.97
CA GLU A 165 -4.35 8.40 -5.34
C GLU A 165 -5.24 7.45 -6.12
N PHE A 166 -5.89 7.92 -7.17
CA PHE A 166 -6.58 7.07 -8.12
C PHE A 166 -5.58 6.59 -9.18
N ASP A 167 -5.55 5.29 -9.37
CA ASP A 167 -4.82 4.61 -10.44
C ASP A 167 -5.83 3.94 -11.38
N PRO A 168 -6.21 4.64 -12.48
CA PRO A 168 -7.16 4.14 -13.48
C PRO A 168 -6.73 2.89 -14.26
N ASP A 169 -5.50 2.39 -14.06
CA ASP A 169 -4.90 1.31 -14.87
C ASP A 169 -4.92 1.65 -16.38
N TYR A 170 -4.65 2.92 -16.73
CA TYR A 170 -4.71 3.43 -18.09
C TYR A 170 -3.42 3.08 -18.85
N GLY A 171 -3.26 1.80 -19.19
CA GLY A 171 -2.11 1.35 -19.95
C GLY A 171 -2.09 1.91 -21.37
N GLU A 172 -1.10 2.76 -21.69
CA GLU A 172 -0.80 3.21 -23.07
C GLU A 172 -0.53 2.03 -24.04
N TYR A 173 -0.19 0.85 -23.51
CA TYR A 173 0.30 -0.29 -24.29
C TYR A 173 -0.77 -1.06 -25.07
N ASN A 174 -2.05 -0.73 -24.97
CA ASN A 174 -3.06 -1.40 -25.78
C ASN A 174 -4.24 -0.49 -26.17
N PRO A 175 -4.12 0.28 -27.27
CA PRO A 175 -5.18 1.17 -27.76
C PRO A 175 -6.48 0.45 -28.19
N ASN A 176 -6.52 -0.89 -28.16
CA ASN A 176 -7.68 -1.70 -28.49
C ASN A 176 -8.34 -2.37 -27.26
N HIS A 177 -7.88 -2.09 -26.04
CA HIS A 177 -8.48 -2.66 -24.83
C HIS A 177 -9.33 -1.63 -24.09
N ASP A 178 -10.64 -1.91 -24.06
CA ASP A 178 -11.67 -1.31 -23.20
C ASP A 178 -11.43 -1.57 -21.69
N ASN A 179 -10.17 -1.70 -21.25
CA ASN A 179 -9.80 -2.12 -19.90
C ASN A 179 -9.62 -0.95 -18.91
N TYR A 180 -10.03 0.27 -19.28
CA TYR A 180 -10.03 1.43 -18.40
C TYR A 180 -11.44 1.75 -17.87
N VAL A 181 -11.49 2.47 -16.75
CA VAL A 181 -12.76 2.89 -16.13
C VAL A 181 -13.49 3.89 -17.03
N ARG A 182 -14.72 3.55 -17.39
CA ARG A 182 -15.59 4.40 -18.22
C ARG A 182 -16.11 5.61 -17.43
N GLN A 183 -16.60 6.61 -18.15
CA GLN A 183 -17.04 7.87 -17.55
C GLN A 183 -18.19 7.70 -16.53
N ASP A 184 -19.15 6.81 -16.82
CA ASP A 184 -20.25 6.47 -15.91
C ASP A 184 -19.77 5.64 -14.71
N GLN A 185 -18.74 4.82 -14.90
CA GLN A 185 -18.11 4.05 -13.82
C GLN A 185 -17.37 4.98 -12.83
N TRP A 186 -16.74 6.05 -13.33
CA TRP A 186 -16.13 7.08 -12.48
C TRP A 186 -17.13 7.79 -11.58
N ASP A 187 -18.32 8.14 -12.09
CA ASP A 187 -19.37 8.75 -11.26
C ASP A 187 -19.73 7.82 -10.08
N ARG A 188 -19.86 6.50 -10.32
CA ARG A 188 -20.12 5.52 -9.24
C ARG A 188 -19.01 5.49 -8.20
N VAL A 189 -17.75 5.56 -8.61
CA VAL A 189 -16.60 5.61 -7.68
C VAL A 189 -16.62 6.91 -6.89
N PHE A 190 -16.78 8.05 -7.55
CA PHE A 190 -16.81 9.38 -6.92
C PHE A 190 -17.96 9.55 -5.91
N GLU A 191 -19.10 8.90 -6.12
CA GLU A 191 -20.23 8.93 -5.18
C GLU A 191 -19.98 8.19 -3.86
N GLN A 192 -19.04 7.24 -3.83
CA GLN A 192 -18.70 6.45 -2.65
C GLN A 192 -17.63 7.10 -1.78
N ILE A 193 -16.62 7.71 -2.42
CA ILE A 193 -15.41 8.19 -1.75
C ILE A 193 -15.69 9.18 -0.61
N PRO A 194 -16.52 10.22 -0.77
CA PRO A 194 -16.79 11.16 0.33
C PRO A 194 -17.51 10.52 1.53
N LYS A 195 -18.30 9.47 1.28
CA LYS A 195 -19.04 8.74 2.32
C LYS A 195 -18.11 7.82 3.12
N LEU A 196 -17.19 7.16 2.43
CA LEU A 196 -16.24 6.22 3.03
C LEU A 196 -15.07 6.93 3.70
N PHE A 197 -14.59 8.02 3.10
CA PHE A 197 -13.35 8.70 3.44
C PHE A 197 -13.55 10.22 3.56
N PRO A 198 -14.33 10.70 4.54
CA PRO A 198 -14.69 12.11 4.64
C PRO A 198 -13.51 13.03 5.01
N THR A 199 -12.39 12.48 5.47
CA THR A 199 -11.22 13.23 5.95
C THR A 199 -10.17 13.52 4.86
N ILE A 200 -10.44 13.16 3.60
CA ILE A 200 -9.50 13.35 2.50
C ILE A 200 -9.18 14.84 2.32
N GLU A 201 -7.89 15.14 2.25
CA GLU A 201 -7.34 16.46 2.01
C GLU A 201 -6.67 16.58 0.64
N THR A 202 -6.17 15.48 0.10
CA THR A 202 -5.50 15.44 -1.21
C THR A 202 -6.08 14.33 -2.07
N VAL A 203 -6.47 14.68 -3.28
CA VAL A 203 -6.80 13.73 -4.34
C VAL A 203 -5.84 13.92 -5.50
N LYS A 204 -5.34 12.80 -6.05
CA LYS A 204 -4.47 12.78 -7.21
C LYS A 204 -4.83 11.64 -8.15
N PHE A 205 -4.69 11.87 -9.45
CA PHE A 205 -4.70 10.80 -10.46
C PHE A 205 -3.27 10.50 -10.90
N VAL A 206 -2.87 9.24 -10.81
CA VAL A 206 -1.49 8.82 -11.21
C VAL A 206 -1.37 8.48 -12.69
N ASP A 207 -2.50 8.33 -13.38
CA ASP A 207 -2.58 8.00 -14.80
C ASP A 207 -3.80 8.68 -15.46
N GLY A 208 -3.92 8.52 -16.77
CA GLY A 208 -5.00 9.05 -17.60
C GLY A 208 -6.38 8.58 -17.15
N ALA A 209 -7.35 9.50 -17.10
CA ALA A 209 -8.76 9.14 -16.90
C ALA A 209 -9.67 10.00 -17.78
N ARG A 210 -10.80 9.42 -18.20
CA ARG A 210 -11.87 10.15 -18.90
C ARG A 210 -13.11 10.17 -18.02
N VAL A 211 -13.65 11.36 -17.77
CA VAL A 211 -14.86 11.55 -16.94
C VAL A 211 -15.86 12.46 -17.63
N TRP A 212 -17.11 12.50 -17.16
CA TRP A 212 -18.12 13.39 -17.72
C TRP A 212 -17.82 14.87 -17.42
N PRO A 213 -18.30 15.81 -18.25
CA PRO A 213 -18.17 17.24 -17.97
C PRO A 213 -18.75 17.61 -16.60
N GLY A 214 -17.96 18.34 -15.83
CA GLY A 214 -18.29 18.75 -14.47
C GLY A 214 -18.25 17.64 -13.42
N ALA A 215 -17.85 16.41 -13.76
CA ALA A 215 -17.71 15.33 -12.79
C ALA A 215 -16.65 15.66 -11.74
N LEU A 216 -15.50 16.23 -12.16
CA LEU A 216 -14.46 16.65 -11.24
C LEU A 216 -14.95 17.77 -10.31
N ALA A 217 -15.69 18.74 -10.85
CA ALA A 217 -16.25 19.83 -10.06
C ALA A 217 -17.28 19.34 -9.02
N ARG A 218 -18.14 18.37 -9.39
CA ARG A 218 -19.08 17.74 -8.45
C ARG A 218 -18.34 16.96 -7.35
N PHE A 219 -17.34 16.17 -7.75
CA PHE A 219 -16.55 15.37 -6.82
C PHE A 219 -15.71 16.21 -5.87
N GLY A 220 -15.02 17.24 -6.36
CA GLY A 220 -14.26 18.16 -5.52
C GLY A 220 -15.13 18.87 -4.47
N LYS A 221 -16.36 19.27 -4.85
CA LYS A 221 -17.33 19.89 -3.93
C LYS A 221 -17.88 18.93 -2.88
N SER A 222 -17.91 17.62 -3.14
CA SER A 222 -18.42 16.63 -2.19
C SER A 222 -17.40 16.24 -1.12
N LEU A 223 -16.13 16.63 -1.27
CA LEU A 223 -15.05 16.35 -0.31
C LEU A 223 -14.86 17.53 0.67
N PRO A 224 -15.31 17.41 1.93
CA PRO A 224 -15.40 18.56 2.84
C PRO A 224 -14.05 19.08 3.35
N CYS A 225 -13.00 18.26 3.31
CA CYS A 225 -11.66 18.60 3.80
C CYS A 225 -10.63 18.81 2.68
N LEU A 226 -11.06 18.83 1.41
CA LEU A 226 -10.16 18.89 0.26
C LEU A 226 -9.35 20.19 0.24
N LYS A 227 -8.02 20.04 0.15
CA LYS A 227 -7.04 21.13 0.06
C LYS A 227 -6.28 21.11 -1.26
N LYS A 228 -6.02 19.92 -1.81
CA LYS A 228 -5.28 19.74 -3.06
C LYS A 228 -6.01 18.74 -3.97
N PHE A 229 -6.22 19.13 -5.22
CA PHE A 229 -6.88 18.29 -6.21
C PHE A 229 -6.08 18.29 -7.52
N GLU A 230 -5.30 17.24 -7.73
CA GLU A 230 -4.40 17.08 -8.88
C GLU A 230 -5.12 16.28 -9.97
N THR A 231 -5.66 16.98 -10.97
CA THR A 231 -6.46 16.40 -12.06
C THR A 231 -5.82 16.57 -13.44
N GLU A 232 -4.51 16.84 -13.50
CA GLU A 232 -3.79 17.16 -14.74
C GLU A 232 -3.85 16.02 -15.78
N MET A 233 -3.98 14.78 -15.31
CA MET A 233 -4.09 13.58 -16.15
C MET A 233 -5.53 13.25 -16.56
N VAL A 234 -6.54 14.02 -16.10
CA VAL A 234 -7.95 13.69 -16.31
C VAL A 234 -8.57 14.59 -17.37
N VAL A 235 -9.24 13.98 -18.34
CA VAL A 235 -9.96 14.67 -19.42
C VAL A 235 -11.46 14.58 -19.19
N GLU A 236 -12.13 15.72 -19.14
CA GLU A 236 -13.60 15.79 -19.20
C GLU A 236 -14.05 15.81 -20.66
N SER A 237 -14.90 14.87 -21.08
CA SER A 237 -15.35 14.75 -22.48
C SER A 237 -16.81 14.29 -22.57
N THR A 238 -17.51 14.60 -23.65
CA THR A 238 -18.83 14.01 -23.94
C THR A 238 -18.74 12.74 -24.78
N GLU A 239 -17.53 12.37 -25.20
CA GLU A 239 -17.30 11.20 -26.06
C GLU A 239 -17.27 9.90 -25.25
N THR A 240 -18.28 9.07 -25.46
CA THR A 240 -18.34 7.68 -25.03
C THR A 240 -17.54 6.80 -26.00
N SER A 241 -16.22 6.94 -26.01
CA SER A 241 -15.35 5.95 -26.65
C SER A 241 -15.34 4.67 -25.83
#